data_AF-A0A1G1JDD9-F1
#
_entry.id   AF-A0A1G1JDD9-F1
#
_cell.length_a   1.000
_cell.length_b   1.000
_cell.length_c   1.000
_cell.angle_alpha   90.00
_cell.angle_beta   90.00
_cell.angle_gamma   90.00
#
_symmetry.space_group_name_H-M   'P 1'
#
loop_
_entity.id
_entity.type
_entity.pdbx_description
1 polymer ?
#
loop_
_entity_poly.entity_id
_entity_poly.type
_entity_poly.pdbx_seq_one_letter_code
_entity_poly.pdbx_strand_id
1 'polypeptide(L)'
;MMTYNVHSCEGLDGKTSPDRIARVIARQNADVVALQEIDVGRDRSGNIDQAETIARKLGMTFHFQSSLSFEDGKYGNAILSRYPLKMIRVDALPRLKGHRFFEPRGALWVEIDVNGIKVNLITSHLSLWPAERLLQAEALLGPDWTGNAACQGAVVLCGDFNADPRSTVCKRIGCTLRDAQMLVESHKPKSTWFAGYPFSRIDHFFVSPDIEVMNIAVPSTELDRIASDHLPLIVDLKVQSAASGVNPIEPPAGRR
;
A
#
# COMPACT_ATOMS: atom_id res chain seq x y z
N MET A 1 -9.55 -3.02 -2.07
CA MET A 1 -8.39 -2.09 -2.04
C MET A 1 -7.37 -2.54 -3.08
N MET A 2 -6.55 -1.61 -3.59
CA MET A 2 -5.49 -1.90 -4.56
C MET A 2 -4.15 -1.30 -4.09
N THR A 3 -3.04 -2.01 -4.32
CA THR A 3 -1.70 -1.43 -4.32
C THR A 3 -1.09 -1.58 -5.70
N TYR A 4 -0.40 -0.54 -6.18
CA TYR A 4 0.14 -0.52 -7.53
C TYR A 4 1.34 0.42 -7.65
N ASN A 5 2.53 -0.15 -7.89
CA ASN A 5 3.67 0.62 -8.39
C ASN A 5 3.42 0.99 -9.86
N VAL A 6 3.36 2.30 -10.16
CA VAL A 6 2.97 2.79 -11.48
C VAL A 6 4.15 3.23 -12.35
N HIS A 7 5.39 3.08 -11.87
CA HIS A 7 6.61 3.43 -12.61
C HIS A 7 6.54 4.84 -13.19
N SER A 8 6.20 5.86 -12.39
CA SER A 8 6.01 7.24 -12.88
C SER A 8 5.02 7.33 -14.04
N CYS A 9 4.01 6.45 -14.06
CA CYS A 9 3.05 6.26 -15.15
C CYS A 9 3.67 5.92 -16.52
N GLU A 10 4.95 5.55 -16.56
CA GLU A 10 5.67 5.10 -17.74
C GLU A 10 5.36 3.63 -18.00
N GLY A 11 4.88 3.35 -19.21
CA GLY A 11 4.53 1.99 -19.61
C GLY A 11 5.73 1.28 -20.21
N LEU A 12 5.57 -0.02 -20.45
CA LEU A 12 6.58 -0.80 -21.16
C LEU A 12 6.74 -0.40 -22.64
N ASP A 13 5.87 0.48 -23.14
CA ASP A 13 6.00 1.16 -24.43
C ASP A 13 6.83 2.46 -24.37
N GLY A 14 7.40 2.79 -23.21
CA GLY A 14 8.21 4.00 -22.96
C GLY A 14 7.41 5.30 -22.92
N LYS A 15 6.07 5.23 -22.89
CA LYS A 15 5.22 6.42 -22.85
C LYS A 15 4.74 6.68 -21.43
N THR A 16 4.82 7.92 -20.96
CA THR A 16 4.17 8.35 -19.71
C THR A 16 2.69 8.62 -19.95
N SER A 17 1.79 7.96 -19.21
CA SER A 17 0.34 8.14 -19.35
C SER A 17 -0.42 7.88 -18.04
N PRO A 18 -0.66 8.92 -17.21
CA PRO A 18 -1.53 8.80 -16.02
C PRO A 18 -2.96 8.35 -16.38
N ASP A 19 -3.45 8.72 -17.57
CA ASP A 19 -4.70 8.24 -18.14
C ASP A 19 -4.77 6.71 -18.25
N ARG A 20 -3.65 6.08 -18.65
CA ARG A 20 -3.57 4.62 -18.77
C ARG A 20 -3.67 3.96 -17.41
N ILE A 21 -2.98 4.50 -16.40
CA ILE A 21 -3.07 4.04 -15.02
C ILE A 21 -4.50 4.19 -14.48
N ALA A 22 -5.14 5.33 -14.69
CA ALA A 22 -6.53 5.54 -14.29
C ALA A 22 -7.48 4.51 -14.94
N ARG A 23 -7.27 4.14 -16.21
CA ARG A 23 -8.05 3.08 -16.88
C ARG A 23 -7.84 1.69 -16.24
N VAL A 24 -6.62 1.34 -15.87
CA VAL A 24 -6.32 0.07 -15.15
C VAL A 24 -7.09 0.04 -13.84
N ILE A 25 -6.99 1.11 -13.04
CA ILE A 25 -7.66 1.21 -11.74
C ILE A 25 -9.19 1.15 -11.90
N ALA A 26 -9.74 1.91 -12.85
CA ALA A 26 -11.18 1.97 -13.09
C ALA A 26 -11.78 0.60 -13.46
N ARG A 27 -11.06 -0.22 -14.25
CA ARG A 27 -11.51 -1.58 -14.63
C ARG A 27 -11.66 -2.52 -13.44
N GLN A 28 -10.88 -2.31 -12.38
CA GLN A 28 -10.95 -3.13 -11.16
C GLN A 28 -11.93 -2.56 -10.13
N ASN A 29 -12.49 -1.38 -10.37
CA ASN A 29 -13.43 -0.70 -9.48
C ASN A 29 -12.94 -0.60 -8.02
N ALA A 30 -11.64 -0.39 -7.81
CA ALA A 30 -11.07 -0.30 -6.48
C ALA A 30 -11.57 0.95 -5.73
N ASP A 31 -12.00 0.80 -4.48
CA ASP A 31 -12.49 1.96 -3.69
C ASP A 31 -11.37 2.77 -3.03
N VAL A 32 -10.24 2.12 -2.78
CA VAL A 32 -9.03 2.70 -2.17
C VAL A 32 -7.83 2.16 -2.93
N VAL A 33 -6.90 3.04 -3.28
CA VAL A 33 -5.71 2.72 -4.08
C VAL A 33 -4.47 3.34 -3.45
N ALA A 34 -3.47 2.51 -3.17
CA ALA A 34 -2.14 2.93 -2.77
C ALA A 34 -1.21 2.86 -3.99
N LEU A 35 -0.66 4.00 -4.40
CA LEU A 35 0.22 4.14 -5.55
C LEU A 35 1.65 4.41 -5.09
N GLN A 36 2.61 3.72 -5.71
CA GLN A 36 4.04 3.96 -5.55
C GLN A 36 4.63 4.50 -6.85
N GLU A 37 5.75 5.23 -6.73
CA GLU A 37 6.46 5.85 -7.86
C GLU A 37 5.65 6.89 -8.62
N ILE A 38 5.04 7.81 -7.89
CA ILE A 38 4.29 8.93 -8.45
C ILE A 38 5.20 10.14 -8.63
N ASP A 39 5.24 10.70 -9.84
CA ASP A 39 5.82 12.01 -10.11
C ASP A 39 4.79 13.14 -9.91
N VAL A 40 5.26 14.27 -9.39
CA VAL A 40 4.50 15.53 -9.34
C VAL A 40 5.38 16.66 -9.83
N GLY A 41 5.06 17.18 -11.03
CA GLY A 41 5.75 18.32 -11.61
C GLY A 41 7.17 18.03 -12.09
N ARG A 42 7.47 16.77 -12.44
CA ARG A 42 8.80 16.32 -12.91
C ARG A 42 8.97 16.52 -14.40
N ASP A 43 10.14 16.97 -14.85
CA ASP A 43 10.41 17.21 -16.27
C ASP A 43 10.27 15.92 -17.09
N ARG A 44 10.76 14.79 -16.54
CA ARG A 44 10.66 13.46 -17.17
C ARG A 44 9.23 13.01 -17.45
N SER A 45 8.26 13.51 -16.67
CA SER A 45 6.84 13.19 -16.81
C SER A 45 6.03 14.37 -17.36
N GLY A 46 6.70 15.34 -17.99
CA GLY A 46 6.05 16.47 -18.65
C GLY A 46 5.44 17.48 -17.69
N ASN A 47 5.98 17.59 -16.48
CA ASN A 47 5.53 18.52 -15.43
C ASN A 47 4.08 18.27 -14.95
N ILE A 48 3.59 17.04 -15.09
CA ILE A 48 2.24 16.64 -14.70
C ILE A 48 2.20 16.29 -13.21
N ASP A 49 1.14 16.68 -12.51
CA ASP A 49 0.77 16.06 -11.24
C ASP A 49 0.02 14.75 -11.53
N GLN A 50 0.72 13.63 -11.41
CA GLN A 50 0.16 12.32 -11.77
C GLN A 50 -0.91 11.87 -10.78
N ALA A 51 -0.71 12.12 -9.48
CA ALA A 51 -1.69 11.77 -8.45
C ALA A 51 -3.01 12.53 -8.66
N GLU A 52 -2.93 13.85 -8.85
CA GLU A 52 -4.11 14.68 -9.12
C GLU A 52 -4.81 14.26 -10.41
N THR A 53 -4.05 13.99 -11.48
CA THR A 53 -4.61 13.57 -12.77
C THR A 53 -5.38 12.26 -12.66
N ILE A 54 -4.81 11.27 -11.96
CA ILE A 54 -5.45 9.97 -11.75
C ILE A 54 -6.68 10.12 -10.84
N ALA A 55 -6.54 10.83 -9.71
CA ALA A 55 -7.62 11.04 -8.75
C ALA A 55 -8.83 11.74 -9.39
N ARG A 56 -8.59 12.79 -10.17
CA ARG A 56 -9.64 13.52 -10.91
C ARG A 56 -10.41 12.62 -11.88
N LYS A 57 -9.71 11.74 -12.61
CA LYS A 57 -10.35 10.81 -13.56
C LYS A 57 -11.17 9.73 -12.89
N LEU A 58 -10.77 9.31 -11.69
CA LEU A 58 -11.47 8.31 -10.90
C LEU A 58 -12.56 8.90 -10.01
N GLY A 59 -12.65 10.23 -9.92
CA GLY A 59 -13.57 10.91 -8.99
C GLY A 59 -13.23 10.62 -7.53
N MET A 60 -11.93 10.49 -7.20
CA MET A 60 -11.45 10.15 -5.86
C MET A 60 -10.78 11.35 -5.20
N THR A 61 -10.85 11.37 -3.87
CA THR A 61 -9.97 12.22 -3.05
C THR A 61 -8.59 11.57 -2.93
N PHE A 62 -7.56 12.34 -2.64
CA PHE A 62 -6.21 11.79 -2.50
C PHE A 62 -5.34 12.54 -1.49
N HIS A 63 -4.35 11.84 -0.97
CA HIS A 63 -3.19 12.40 -0.28
C HIS A 63 -1.91 11.95 -0.97
N PHE A 64 -0.98 12.87 -1.19
CA PHE A 64 0.34 12.60 -1.75
C PHE A 64 1.43 12.81 -0.71
N GLN A 65 2.39 11.89 -0.69
CA GLN A 65 3.61 11.98 0.09
C GLN A 65 4.81 12.09 -0.86
N SER A 66 5.60 13.14 -0.68
CA SER A 66 6.89 13.29 -1.35
C SER A 66 7.97 12.60 -0.51
N SER A 67 8.45 11.45 -0.97
CA SER A 67 9.65 10.79 -0.43
C SER A 67 10.92 11.51 -0.88
N LEU A 68 10.83 12.18 -2.02
CA LEU A 68 11.88 12.92 -2.67
C LEU A 68 11.36 14.24 -3.20
N SER A 69 12.08 15.31 -2.90
CA SER A 69 11.92 16.62 -3.54
C SER A 69 13.20 16.91 -4.32
N PHE A 70 13.02 17.28 -5.57
CA PHE A 70 14.05 17.67 -6.51
C PHE A 70 13.82 19.13 -6.93
N GLU A 71 14.79 19.72 -7.64
CA GLU A 71 14.62 21.07 -8.19
C GLU A 71 13.45 21.13 -9.18
N ASP A 72 13.32 20.09 -10.02
CA ASP A 72 12.25 19.91 -10.99
C ASP A 72 11.09 19.09 -10.41
N GLY A 73 10.70 19.22 -9.14
CA GLY A 73 9.45 18.62 -8.63
C GLY A 73 9.61 17.46 -7.65
N LYS A 74 8.56 16.67 -7.44
CA LYS A 74 8.46 15.69 -6.35
C LYS A 74 8.23 14.28 -6.84
N TYR A 75 8.64 13.32 -6.02
CA TYR A 75 8.44 11.90 -6.24
C TYR A 75 8.07 11.18 -4.93
N GLY A 76 7.15 10.22 -4.99
CA GLY A 76 6.82 9.40 -3.82
C GLY A 76 5.56 8.55 -3.99
N ASN A 77 4.76 8.49 -2.92
CA ASN A 77 3.60 7.61 -2.82
C ASN A 77 2.30 8.43 -2.73
N ALA A 78 1.20 7.86 -3.20
CA ALA A 78 -0.12 8.46 -3.07
C ALA A 78 -1.14 7.45 -2.53
N ILE A 79 -2.14 7.93 -1.80
CA ILE A 79 -3.35 7.16 -1.50
C ILE A 79 -4.54 7.91 -2.06
N LEU A 80 -5.35 7.19 -2.85
CA LEU A 80 -6.59 7.67 -3.44
C LEU A 80 -7.76 6.90 -2.82
N SER A 81 -8.89 7.56 -2.60
CA SER A 81 -10.04 6.93 -1.96
C SER A 81 -11.37 7.59 -2.37
N ARG A 82 -12.40 6.75 -2.49
CA ARG A 82 -13.82 7.16 -2.53
C ARG A 82 -14.37 7.47 -1.14
N TYR A 83 -13.79 6.88 -0.11
CA TYR A 83 -14.12 7.13 1.29
C TYR A 83 -13.36 8.34 1.84
N PRO A 84 -13.88 9.03 2.87
CA PRO A 84 -13.15 10.09 3.56
C PRO A 84 -11.78 9.62 4.06
N LEU A 85 -10.76 10.44 3.82
CA LEU A 85 -9.39 10.22 4.29
C LEU A 85 -9.02 11.25 5.35
N LYS A 86 -8.32 10.77 6.38
CA LYS A 86 -7.61 11.62 7.33
C LYS A 86 -6.13 11.26 7.30
N MET A 87 -5.29 12.20 6.88
CA MET A 87 -3.84 12.04 6.98
C MET A 87 -3.42 11.98 8.46
N ILE A 88 -2.71 10.91 8.82
CA ILE A 88 -2.19 10.70 10.18
C ILE A 88 -0.68 10.99 10.20
N ARG A 89 0.06 10.39 9.27
CA ARG A 89 1.51 10.55 9.21
C ARG A 89 2.05 10.48 7.79
N VAL A 90 3.05 11.32 7.54
CA VAL A 90 3.88 11.33 6.34
C VAL A 90 5.30 11.53 6.81
N ASP A 91 6.21 10.60 6.48
CA ASP A 91 7.60 10.73 6.91
C ASP A 91 8.57 9.96 5.99
N ALA A 92 9.84 10.36 6.03
CA ALA A 92 10.92 9.59 5.45
C ALA A 92 11.21 8.34 6.29
N LEU A 93 11.57 7.25 5.63
CA LEU A 93 12.00 6.03 6.30
C LEU A 93 13.52 6.05 6.56
N PRO A 94 13.98 5.37 7.61
CA PRO A 94 15.38 5.38 7.98
C PRO A 94 16.28 4.82 6.88
N ARG A 95 17.52 5.30 6.90
CA ARG A 95 18.56 4.95 5.94
C ARG A 95 19.79 4.40 6.62
N LEU A 96 20.52 3.54 5.94
CA LEU A 96 21.82 3.09 6.45
C LEU A 96 22.83 4.24 6.44
N LYS A 97 23.54 4.42 7.56
CA LYS A 97 24.60 5.44 7.69
C LYS A 97 25.67 5.20 6.61
N GLY A 98 26.09 6.27 5.93
CA GLY A 98 27.11 6.22 4.87
C GLY A 98 26.56 5.94 3.46
N HIS A 99 25.29 5.55 3.31
CA HIS A 99 24.70 5.20 2.02
C HIS A 99 23.77 6.30 1.49
N ARG A 100 24.31 7.52 1.31
CA ARG A 100 23.54 8.70 0.87
C ARG A 100 23.12 8.67 -0.61
N PHE A 101 23.74 7.82 -1.43
CA PHE A 101 23.47 7.72 -2.87
C PHE A 101 22.20 6.96 -3.22
N PHE A 102 21.59 6.26 -2.26
CA PHE A 102 20.34 5.55 -2.52
C PHE A 102 19.15 6.48 -2.49
N GLU A 103 18.13 6.09 -3.25
CA GLU A 103 16.88 6.80 -3.30
C GLU A 103 16.22 6.80 -1.91
N PRO A 104 15.96 7.99 -1.30
CA PRO A 104 15.17 8.09 -0.09
C PRO A 104 13.80 7.42 -0.27
N ARG A 105 13.42 6.64 0.74
CA ARG A 105 12.08 6.04 0.84
C ARG A 105 11.29 6.75 1.91
N GLY A 106 9.97 6.69 1.81
CA GLY A 106 9.05 7.26 2.77
C GLY A 106 7.77 6.45 2.82
N ALA A 107 6.95 6.75 3.82
CA ALA A 107 5.67 6.11 4.02
C ALA A 107 4.57 7.14 4.25
N LEU A 108 3.34 6.72 3.92
CA LEU A 108 2.12 7.51 4.08
C LEU A 108 1.12 6.68 4.87
N TRP A 109 0.64 7.23 5.98
CA TRP A 109 -0.39 6.66 6.84
C TRP A 109 -1.62 7.56 6.81
N VAL A 110 -2.74 6.99 6.38
CA VAL A 110 -4.07 7.58 6.46
C VAL A 110 -5.01 6.70 7.28
N GLU A 111 -5.95 7.34 7.95
CA GLU A 111 -7.16 6.70 8.47
C GLU A 111 -8.28 6.86 7.42
N ILE A 112 -8.93 5.75 7.08
CA ILE A 112 -10.03 5.70 6.11
C ILE A 112 -11.32 5.44 6.88
N ASP A 113 -12.35 6.26 6.63
CA ASP A 113 -13.68 6.04 7.20
C ASP A 113 -14.56 5.20 6.25
N VAL A 114 -14.65 3.91 6.53
CA VAL A 114 -15.49 2.96 5.78
C VAL A 114 -16.83 2.83 6.51
N ASN A 115 -17.77 3.73 6.20
CA ASN A 115 -19.13 3.73 6.77
C ASN A 115 -19.16 3.73 8.32
N GLY A 116 -18.30 4.53 8.95
CA GLY A 116 -18.15 4.63 10.41
C GLY A 116 -17.08 3.71 10.99
N ILE A 117 -16.50 2.80 10.20
CA ILE A 117 -15.40 1.92 10.62
C ILE A 117 -14.08 2.53 10.16
N LYS A 118 -13.21 2.84 11.13
CA LYS A 118 -11.87 3.37 10.88
C LYS A 118 -10.92 2.26 10.48
N VAL A 119 -10.22 2.45 9.36
CA VAL A 119 -9.19 1.54 8.85
C VAL A 119 -7.90 2.31 8.66
N ASN A 120 -6.82 1.86 9.29
CA ASN A 120 -5.49 2.43 9.11
C ASN A 120 -4.86 1.83 7.85
N LEU A 121 -4.56 2.68 6.86
CA LEU A 121 -3.81 2.29 5.67
C LEU A 121 -2.44 2.96 5.70
N ILE A 122 -1.40 2.13 5.71
CA ILE A 122 0.00 2.54 5.61
C ILE A 122 0.54 2.01 4.29
N THR A 123 1.07 2.89 3.45
CA THR A 123 1.75 2.51 2.22
C THR A 123 3.19 2.96 2.18
N SER A 124 4.06 2.15 1.56
CA SER A 124 5.47 2.45 1.37
C SER A 124 6.02 1.77 0.13
N HIS A 125 7.10 2.32 -0.41
CA HIS A 125 8.00 1.68 -1.36
C HIS A 125 9.36 1.47 -0.68
N LEU A 126 9.78 0.22 -0.43
CA LEU A 126 11.01 -0.07 0.32
C LEU A 126 12.26 -0.05 -0.56
N SER A 127 13.43 0.04 0.08
CA SER A 127 14.73 0.11 -0.59
C SER A 127 15.03 -1.12 -1.46
N LEU A 128 15.87 -0.95 -2.48
CA LEU A 128 16.43 -2.07 -3.23
C LEU A 128 17.50 -2.84 -2.43
N TRP A 129 17.99 -2.27 -1.31
CA TRP A 129 19.06 -2.84 -0.50
C TRP A 129 18.52 -3.68 0.67
N PRO A 130 18.86 -4.98 0.76
CA PRO A 130 18.27 -5.88 1.75
C PRO A 130 18.36 -5.40 3.21
N ALA A 131 19.52 -4.88 3.62
CA ALA A 131 19.73 -4.41 4.99
C ALA A 131 18.92 -3.14 5.30
N GLU A 132 18.78 -2.25 4.31
CA GLU A 132 17.97 -1.04 4.47
C GLU A 132 16.48 -1.38 4.47
N ARG A 133 16.02 -2.32 3.64
CA ARG A 133 14.63 -2.82 3.70
C ARG A 133 14.25 -3.32 5.07
N LEU A 134 15.13 -4.09 5.72
CA LEU A 134 14.85 -4.61 7.06
C LEU A 134 14.75 -3.47 8.08
N LEU A 135 15.69 -2.51 8.04
CA LEU A 135 15.64 -1.32 8.89
C LEU A 135 14.34 -0.52 8.70
N GLN A 136 13.90 -0.37 7.45
CA GLN A 136 12.66 0.33 7.10
C GLN A 136 11.42 -0.43 7.54
N ALA A 137 11.39 -1.76 7.38
CA ALA A 137 10.31 -2.59 7.86
C ALA A 137 10.19 -2.59 9.39
N GLU A 138 11.31 -2.64 10.12
CA GLU A 138 11.30 -2.49 11.59
C GLU A 138 10.75 -1.13 12.02
N ALA A 139 11.10 -0.06 11.29
CA ALA A 139 10.55 1.27 11.57
C ALA A 139 9.03 1.32 11.34
N LEU A 140 8.53 0.75 10.24
CA LEU A 140 7.09 0.66 9.96
C LEU A 140 6.33 -0.18 11.00
N LEU A 141 6.99 -1.17 11.60
CA LEU A 141 6.42 -1.97 12.69
C LEU A 141 6.53 -1.30 14.07
N GLY A 142 7.29 -0.21 14.15
CA GLY A 142 7.63 0.49 15.37
C GLY A 142 6.53 1.42 15.91
N PRO A 143 6.81 2.10 17.03
CA PRO A 143 5.85 2.96 17.74
C PRO A 143 5.44 4.22 16.96
N ASP A 144 6.11 4.52 15.86
CA ASP A 144 5.80 5.65 14.99
C ASP A 144 4.72 5.37 13.94
N TRP A 145 4.42 4.08 13.71
CA TRP A 145 3.59 3.58 12.61
C TRP A 145 2.59 2.53 13.09
N THR A 146 2.72 1.24 12.71
CA THR A 146 1.73 0.22 13.08
C THR A 146 1.70 -0.03 14.59
N GLY A 147 2.81 0.18 15.29
CA GLY A 147 2.89 0.07 16.75
C GLY A 147 2.49 1.34 17.50
N ASN A 148 2.04 2.38 16.79
CA ASN A 148 1.64 3.65 17.40
C ASN A 148 0.33 3.50 18.17
N ALA A 149 0.21 4.16 19.32
CA ALA A 149 -0.99 4.11 20.17
C ALA A 149 -2.27 4.65 19.48
N ALA A 150 -2.14 5.50 18.46
CA ALA A 150 -3.25 5.97 17.63
C ALA A 150 -3.63 4.99 16.51
N CYS A 151 -2.76 4.02 16.18
CA CYS A 151 -3.03 2.98 15.19
C CYS A 151 -3.86 1.85 15.80
N GLN A 152 -5.12 2.17 16.13
CA GLN A 152 -6.06 1.23 16.73
C GLN A 152 -7.02 0.67 15.69
N GLY A 153 -7.43 -0.59 15.86
CA GLY A 153 -8.37 -1.28 14.98
C GLY A 153 -7.69 -1.88 13.75
N ALA A 154 -8.44 -1.92 12.64
CA ALA A 154 -8.02 -2.57 11.40
C ALA A 154 -6.79 -1.86 10.80
N VAL A 155 -5.71 -2.60 10.55
CA VAL A 155 -4.47 -2.11 9.94
C VAL A 155 -4.19 -2.85 8.65
N VAL A 156 -3.92 -2.06 7.60
CA VAL A 156 -3.46 -2.50 6.30
C VAL A 156 -2.10 -1.85 6.03
N LEU A 157 -1.07 -2.67 5.84
CA LEU A 157 0.27 -2.25 5.42
C LEU A 157 0.52 -2.81 4.02
N CYS A 158 0.74 -1.95 3.03
CA CYS A 158 0.87 -2.39 1.63
C CYS A 158 1.86 -1.57 0.80
N GLY A 159 2.21 -2.09 -0.37
CA GLY A 159 3.10 -1.41 -1.32
C GLY A 159 4.12 -2.33 -1.94
N ASP A 160 5.04 -1.75 -2.70
CA ASP A 160 6.21 -2.43 -3.24
C ASP A 160 7.30 -2.52 -2.18
N PHE A 161 7.49 -3.71 -1.62
CA PHE A 161 8.49 -3.93 -0.58
C PHE A 161 9.83 -4.40 -1.13
N ASN A 162 9.96 -4.57 -2.45
CA ASN A 162 11.18 -5.09 -3.08
C ASN A 162 11.67 -6.39 -2.42
N ALA A 163 10.75 -7.21 -1.90
CA ALA A 163 11.06 -8.32 -1.02
C ALA A 163 10.23 -9.57 -1.36
N ASP A 164 10.91 -10.69 -1.58
CA ASP A 164 10.28 -12.01 -1.72
C ASP A 164 9.57 -12.39 -0.40
N PRO A 165 8.45 -13.13 -0.46
CA PRO A 165 7.69 -13.57 0.73
C PRO A 165 8.51 -14.32 1.78
N ARG A 166 9.57 -15.02 1.37
CA ARG A 166 10.43 -15.81 2.27
C ARG A 166 11.58 -14.98 2.86
N SER A 167 11.71 -13.71 2.45
CA SER A 167 12.70 -12.78 2.96
C SER A 167 12.53 -12.52 4.46
N THR A 168 13.61 -12.07 5.10
CA THR A 168 13.58 -11.63 6.51
C THR A 168 12.60 -10.50 6.74
N VAL A 169 12.46 -9.59 5.77
CA VAL A 169 11.51 -8.46 5.79
C VAL A 169 10.08 -8.96 5.91
N CYS A 170 9.63 -9.81 4.98
CA CYS A 170 8.26 -10.31 4.98
C CYS A 170 7.98 -11.23 6.18
N LYS A 171 8.95 -12.04 6.61
CA LYS A 171 8.84 -12.84 7.85
C LYS A 171 8.65 -11.96 9.07
N ARG A 172 9.38 -10.85 9.15
CA ARG A 172 9.31 -9.91 10.28
C ARG A 172 7.96 -9.20 10.35
N ILE A 173 7.46 -8.70 9.23
CA ILE A 173 6.11 -8.14 9.13
C ILE A 173 5.06 -9.21 9.49
N GLY A 174 5.27 -10.42 8.98
CA GLY A 174 4.48 -11.63 9.26
C GLY A 174 4.34 -12.02 10.73
N CYS A 175 5.20 -11.52 11.63
CA CYS A 175 5.07 -11.75 13.07
C CYS A 175 3.91 -10.96 13.71
N THR A 176 3.40 -9.92 13.04
CA THR A 176 2.39 -9.01 13.59
C THR A 176 1.18 -8.86 12.67
N LEU A 177 1.41 -8.89 11.36
CA LEU A 177 0.38 -8.81 10.32
C LEU A 177 0.40 -10.08 9.48
N ARG A 178 -0.69 -10.37 8.79
CA ARG A 178 -0.85 -11.55 7.94
C ARG A 178 -0.74 -11.17 6.48
N ASP A 179 0.05 -11.92 5.71
CA ASP A 179 0.12 -11.76 4.25
C ASP A 179 -1.22 -12.13 3.62
N ALA A 180 -1.89 -11.15 3.01
CA ALA A 180 -3.22 -11.31 2.45
C ALA A 180 -3.27 -12.42 1.40
N GLN A 181 -2.25 -12.57 0.55
CA GLN A 181 -2.20 -13.60 -0.51
C GLN A 181 -2.24 -15.04 0.03
N MET A 182 -2.02 -15.22 1.33
CA MET A 182 -2.05 -16.53 2.00
C MET A 182 -3.37 -16.81 2.74
N LEU A 183 -4.32 -15.87 2.75
CA LEU A 183 -5.53 -15.95 3.61
C LEU A 183 -6.77 -16.51 2.91
N VAL A 184 -6.74 -16.67 1.59
CA VAL A 184 -7.87 -17.22 0.82
C VAL A 184 -7.48 -18.58 0.25
N GLU A 185 -8.12 -19.65 0.71
CA GLU A 185 -7.78 -21.03 0.36
C GLU A 185 -7.87 -21.32 -1.15
N SER A 186 -8.86 -20.73 -1.83
CA SER A 186 -9.04 -20.87 -3.28
C SER A 186 -8.04 -20.05 -4.10
N HIS A 187 -7.28 -19.15 -3.48
CA HIS A 187 -6.31 -18.30 -4.14
C HIS A 187 -4.91 -18.92 -4.09
N LYS A 188 -4.25 -18.98 -5.25
CA LYS A 188 -2.81 -19.27 -5.32
C LYS A 188 -2.06 -17.94 -5.42
N PRO A 189 -1.08 -17.67 -4.55
CA PRO A 189 -0.32 -16.43 -4.59
C PRO A 189 0.31 -16.17 -5.96
N LYS A 190 0.32 -14.91 -6.39
CA LYS A 190 0.79 -14.48 -7.71
C LYS A 190 1.90 -13.45 -7.62
N SER A 191 2.78 -13.51 -8.60
CA SER A 191 3.81 -12.50 -8.85
C SER A 191 3.20 -11.27 -9.52
N THR A 192 3.78 -10.11 -9.23
CA THR A 192 3.35 -8.80 -9.74
C THR A 192 4.42 -8.16 -10.63
N TRP A 193 5.69 -8.51 -10.45
CA TRP A 193 6.82 -7.99 -11.24
C TRP A 193 7.56 -9.13 -11.96
N PHE A 194 8.04 -9.00 -13.19
CA PHE A 194 7.86 -7.92 -14.16
C PHE A 194 6.55 -8.13 -14.95
N ALA A 195 5.72 -7.11 -15.13
CA ALA A 195 4.34 -7.23 -15.60
C ALA A 195 4.16 -8.02 -16.91
N GLY A 196 5.09 -7.87 -17.86
CA GLY A 196 5.09 -8.62 -19.12
C GLY A 196 5.22 -10.14 -18.92
N TYR A 197 5.99 -10.57 -17.92
CA TYR A 197 6.20 -11.97 -17.53
C TYR A 197 6.41 -12.06 -16.01
N PRO A 198 5.35 -12.04 -15.19
CA PRO A 198 5.50 -11.89 -13.75
C PRO A 198 6.23 -13.07 -13.11
N PHE A 199 7.38 -12.81 -12.50
CA PHE A 199 8.26 -13.84 -11.92
C PHE A 199 8.61 -13.59 -10.45
N SER A 200 8.28 -12.42 -9.90
CA SER A 200 8.57 -12.00 -8.53
C SER A 200 7.34 -11.40 -7.84
N ARG A 201 7.16 -11.73 -6.57
CA ARG A 201 6.10 -11.20 -5.71
C ARG A 201 6.73 -10.22 -4.72
N ILE A 202 6.74 -8.94 -5.10
CA ILE A 202 7.35 -7.86 -4.32
C ILE A 202 6.34 -6.79 -3.87
N ASP A 203 5.16 -6.77 -4.47
CA ASP A 203 4.01 -6.00 -4.00
C ASP A 203 3.18 -6.83 -3.03
N HIS A 204 2.90 -6.28 -1.85
CA HIS A 204 2.23 -7.01 -0.77
C HIS A 204 1.08 -6.24 -0.15
N PHE A 205 0.13 -6.99 0.39
CA PHE A 205 -0.81 -6.55 1.40
C PHE A 205 -0.57 -7.37 2.67
N PHE A 206 -0.29 -6.69 3.77
CA PHE A 206 -0.28 -7.26 5.11
C PHE A 206 -1.43 -6.66 5.90
N VAL A 207 -2.23 -7.52 6.54
CA VAL A 207 -3.45 -7.11 7.25
C VAL A 207 -3.46 -7.60 8.69
N SER A 208 -4.05 -6.82 9.58
CA SER A 208 -4.23 -7.21 10.98
C SER A 208 -5.21 -8.39 11.14
N PRO A 209 -5.21 -9.10 12.29
CA PRO A 209 -6.08 -10.25 12.52
C PRO A 209 -7.59 -10.01 12.41
N ASP A 210 -8.04 -8.78 12.67
CA ASP A 210 -9.43 -8.33 12.67
C ASP A 210 -9.98 -7.98 11.26
N ILE A 211 -9.15 -8.09 10.22
CA ILE A 211 -9.57 -7.94 8.82
C ILE A 211 -9.83 -9.32 8.20
N GLU A 212 -10.99 -9.50 7.59
CA GLU A 212 -11.32 -10.67 6.78
C GLU A 212 -10.95 -10.40 5.31
N VAL A 213 -10.13 -11.27 4.71
CA VAL A 213 -9.80 -11.19 3.28
C VAL A 213 -10.76 -12.07 2.50
N MET A 214 -11.59 -11.44 1.67
CA MET A 214 -12.66 -12.12 0.94
C MET A 214 -12.18 -12.68 -0.40
N ASN A 215 -11.34 -11.91 -1.11
CA ASN A 215 -10.91 -12.23 -2.46
C ASN A 215 -9.62 -11.48 -2.82
N ILE A 216 -8.88 -12.03 -3.78
CA ILE A 216 -7.55 -11.54 -4.18
C ILE A 216 -7.41 -11.68 -5.70
N ALA A 217 -7.02 -10.59 -6.35
CA ALA A 217 -6.81 -10.55 -7.78
C ALA A 217 -5.47 -9.87 -8.13
N VAL A 218 -4.83 -10.42 -9.16
CA VAL A 218 -3.70 -9.81 -9.86
C VAL A 218 -4.04 -9.88 -11.35
N PRO A 219 -4.76 -8.88 -11.89
CA PRO A 219 -5.15 -8.85 -13.30
C PRO A 219 -3.91 -8.70 -14.17
N SER A 220 -3.93 -9.32 -15.34
CA SER A 220 -2.79 -9.37 -16.26
C SER A 220 -3.24 -9.31 -17.72
N THR A 221 -4.27 -8.51 -17.99
CA THR A 221 -4.70 -8.19 -19.36
C THR A 221 -3.59 -7.45 -20.11
N GLU A 222 -3.71 -7.35 -21.43
CA GLU A 222 -2.74 -6.59 -22.24
C GLU A 222 -2.52 -5.16 -21.74
N LEU A 223 -3.60 -4.50 -21.31
CA LEU A 223 -3.51 -3.17 -20.70
C LEU A 223 -2.70 -3.19 -19.39
N ASP A 224 -2.95 -4.16 -18.51
CA ASP A 224 -2.26 -4.22 -17.21
C ASP A 224 -0.77 -4.48 -17.41
N ARG A 225 -0.40 -5.32 -18.39
CA ARG A 225 0.99 -5.70 -18.69
C ARG A 225 1.80 -4.59 -19.34
N ILE A 226 1.17 -3.64 -20.02
CA ILE A 226 1.86 -2.52 -20.67
C ILE A 226 1.84 -1.24 -19.82
N ALA A 227 0.93 -1.15 -18.85
CA ALA A 227 0.67 0.10 -18.13
C ALA A 227 1.76 0.52 -17.15
N SER A 228 2.43 -0.45 -16.55
CA SER A 228 3.57 -0.33 -15.63
C SER A 228 4.40 -1.62 -15.77
N ASP A 229 5.62 -1.64 -15.24
CA ASP A 229 6.39 -2.87 -15.06
C ASP A 229 5.94 -3.71 -13.86
N HIS A 230 4.98 -3.22 -13.08
CA HIS A 230 4.23 -4.00 -12.09
C HIS A 230 2.80 -4.29 -12.56
N LEU A 231 2.21 -5.37 -12.06
CA LEU A 231 0.77 -5.62 -12.08
C LEU A 231 0.13 -5.09 -10.80
N PRO A 232 -1.10 -4.56 -10.85
CA PRO A 232 -1.80 -4.16 -9.65
C PRO A 232 -2.17 -5.40 -8.82
N LEU A 233 -2.05 -5.29 -7.49
CA LEU A 233 -2.55 -6.28 -6.55
C LEU A 233 -3.83 -5.74 -5.90
N ILE A 234 -4.91 -6.50 -5.98
CA ILE A 234 -6.23 -6.15 -5.45
C ILE A 234 -6.61 -7.15 -4.37
N VAL A 235 -7.13 -6.62 -3.27
CA VAL A 235 -7.63 -7.40 -2.15
C VAL A 235 -8.98 -6.85 -1.71
N ASP A 236 -9.99 -7.71 -1.67
CA ASP A 236 -11.31 -7.40 -1.14
C ASP A 236 -11.30 -7.68 0.35
N LEU A 237 -11.55 -6.64 1.14
CA LEU A 237 -11.44 -6.67 2.60
C LEU A 237 -12.81 -6.44 3.21
N LYS A 238 -13.12 -7.22 4.22
CA LYS A 238 -14.27 -7.00 5.10
C LYS A 238 -13.73 -6.63 6.48
N VAL A 239 -14.12 -5.44 6.92
CA VAL A 239 -13.77 -4.89 8.23
C VAL A 239 -15.01 -4.96 9.12
N GLN A 240 -14.80 -5.31 10.38
CA GLN A 240 -15.88 -5.33 11.37
C GLN A 240 -15.72 -4.14 12.30
N SER A 241 -16.83 -3.54 12.70
CA SER A 241 -16.81 -2.58 13.79
C SER A 241 -16.30 -3.29 15.04
N ALA A 242 -15.46 -2.63 15.84
CA ALA A 242 -15.10 -3.10 17.16
C ALA A 242 -16.34 -3.06 18.08
N ALA A 243 -17.26 -4.01 17.94
CA ALA A 243 -18.40 -4.19 18.82
C ALA A 243 -17.99 -5.08 20.00
N SER A 244 -17.75 -4.44 21.14
CA SER A 244 -18.09 -4.91 22.50
C SER A 244 -17.89 -6.42 22.79
N GLY A 245 -16.65 -6.91 22.74
CA GLY A 245 -16.29 -8.26 23.19
C GLY A 245 -16.14 -8.43 24.71
N VAL A 246 -16.89 -7.67 25.53
CA VAL A 246 -16.96 -7.89 26.98
C VAL A 246 -18.38 -8.29 27.32
N ASN A 247 -18.64 -9.60 27.37
CA ASN A 247 -19.73 -10.09 28.22
C ASN A 247 -19.29 -9.84 29.67
N PRO A 248 -20.04 -9.06 30.48
CA PRO A 248 -19.80 -9.04 31.91
C PRO A 248 -19.97 -10.47 32.42
N ILE A 249 -18.94 -11.02 33.04
CA ILE A 249 -19.06 -12.24 33.81
C ILE A 249 -19.99 -11.88 34.98
N GLU A 250 -21.25 -12.36 34.93
CA GLU A 250 -22.13 -12.30 36.11
C GLU A 250 -21.45 -13.05 37.26
N PRO A 251 -21.31 -12.43 38.45
CA PRO A 251 -20.80 -13.16 39.60
C PRO A 251 -21.78 -14.27 39.98
N PRO A 252 -21.30 -15.45 40.39
CA PRO A 252 -22.17 -16.57 40.74
C PRO A 252 -23.11 -16.15 41.88
N ALA A 253 -24.40 -16.35 41.67
CA ALA A 253 -25.43 -16.13 42.66
C ALA A 253 -25.08 -16.89 43.96
N GLY A 254 -24.77 -16.11 45.00
CA GLY A 254 -24.50 -16.64 46.32
C GLY A 254 -25.72 -17.40 46.83
N ARG A 255 -25.53 -18.66 47.20
CA ARG A 255 -26.52 -19.43 47.97
C ARG A 255 -26.60 -18.82 49.38
N ARG A 256 -27.79 -18.42 49.79
CA ARG A 256 -28.24 -18.44 51.19
C ARG A 256 -29.48 -19.30 51.26
#